data_AF-R6MZB7-F1
#
_entry.id   AF-R6MZB7-F1
#
_cell.length_a   1.000
_cell.length_b   1.000
_cell.length_c   1.000
_cell.angle_alpha   90.00
_cell.angle_beta   90.00
_cell.angle_gamma   90.00
#
_symmetry.space_group_name_H-M   'P 1'
#
loop_
_entity.id
_entity.type
_entity.pdbx_description
1 polymer ?
#
loop_
_entity_poly.entity_id
_entity_poly.type
_entity_poly.pdbx_seq_one_letter_code
_entity_poly.pdbx_strand_id
1 'polypeptide(L)'
;MSFLWAAAAGTLSGMIGAMGLGGGGVLIIYLTLFLGMEQGIAQGVNLIFFIPSAVIALIVYSRKKMIAWKAAIPAAVLGVAGAWLGTYLSSLIDGYWLSKLFGGLLLIMGVMQFFYKKEKGGDSAGSKKDLSSSSHRQGE
;
A
#
# COMPACT_ATOMS: atom_id res chain seq x y z
N MET A 1 -23.93 21.88 11.48
CA MET A 1 -22.60 22.27 10.97
C MET A 1 -21.50 21.21 11.17
N SER A 2 -21.63 20.28 12.13
CA SER A 2 -20.69 19.15 12.32
C SER A 2 -20.67 18.14 11.17
N PHE A 3 -21.82 17.87 10.54
CA PHE A 3 -21.94 16.91 9.43
C PHE A 3 -21.21 17.35 8.15
N LEU A 4 -21.17 18.66 7.86
CA LEU A 4 -20.44 19.19 6.71
C LEU A 4 -18.92 19.06 6.89
N TRP A 5 -18.43 19.30 8.10
CA TRP A 5 -17.02 19.08 8.45
C TRP A 5 -16.65 17.60 8.43
N ALA A 6 -17.51 16.72 8.94
CA ALA A 6 -17.29 15.27 8.89
C ALA A 6 -17.30 14.73 7.45
N ALA A 7 -18.21 15.21 6.60
CA ALA A 7 -18.27 14.85 5.19
C ALA A 7 -17.05 15.35 4.41
N ALA A 8 -16.60 16.59 4.65
CA ALA A 8 -15.39 17.12 4.05
C ALA A 8 -14.14 16.33 4.50
N ALA A 9 -14.02 16.05 5.80
CA ALA A 9 -12.91 15.26 6.36
C ALA A 9 -12.91 13.81 5.83
N GLY A 10 -14.08 13.17 5.74
CA GLY A 10 -14.22 11.82 5.19
C GLY A 10 -13.87 11.75 3.70
N THR A 11 -14.27 12.76 2.93
CA THR A 11 -13.96 12.85 1.49
C THR A 11 -12.46 13.09 1.28
N LEU A 12 -11.86 14.03 2.02
CA LEU A 12 -10.42 14.28 1.99
C LEU A 12 -9.63 13.04 2.42
N SER A 13 -10.02 12.40 3.52
CA SER A 13 -9.40 11.15 4.00
C SER A 13 -9.51 10.03 2.99
N GLY A 14 -10.68 9.86 2.35
CA GLY A 14 -10.89 8.87 1.28
C GLY A 14 -10.06 9.15 0.03
N MET A 15 -9.94 10.42 -0.38
CA MET A 15 -9.09 10.83 -1.50
C MET A 15 -7.60 10.63 -1.19
N ILE A 16 -7.16 11.00 0.01
CA ILE A 16 -5.79 10.80 0.49
C ILE A 16 -5.44 9.31 0.55
N GLY A 17 -6.36 8.48 1.08
CA GLY A 17 -6.22 7.02 1.08
C GLY A 17 -6.14 6.43 -0.33
N ALA A 18 -6.90 6.99 -1.29
CA ALA A 18 -6.89 6.59 -2.69
C ALA A 18 -5.66 7.08 -3.48
N MET A 19 -4.97 8.13 -3.03
CA MET A 19 -3.80 8.72 -3.69
C MET A 19 -2.48 7.97 -3.45
N GLY A 20 -2.50 6.82 -2.78
CA GLY A 20 -1.31 5.95 -2.66
C GLY A 20 -0.66 5.93 -1.28
N LEU A 21 -1.20 6.64 -0.28
CA LEU A 21 -0.85 6.42 1.13
C LEU A 21 -1.27 5.03 1.64
N GLY A 22 -2.12 4.35 0.88
CA GLY A 22 -2.69 3.06 1.24
C GLY A 22 -3.69 3.19 2.40
N GLY A 23 -4.56 2.20 2.57
CA GLY A 23 -5.50 2.19 3.71
C GLY A 23 -4.80 2.27 5.08
N GLY A 24 -3.51 1.91 5.15
CA GLY A 24 -2.76 1.90 6.40
C GLY A 24 -2.37 3.27 6.94
N GLY A 25 -2.06 4.25 6.09
CA GLY A 25 -1.79 5.61 6.55
C GLY A 25 -3.03 6.25 7.21
N VAL A 26 -4.20 6.01 6.62
CA VAL A 26 -5.50 6.46 7.16
C VAL A 26 -5.79 5.76 8.50
N LEU A 27 -5.53 4.46 8.60
CA LEU A 27 -5.72 3.71 9.85
C LEU A 27 -4.79 4.21 10.97
N ILE A 28 -3.52 4.49 10.67
CA ILE A 28 -2.59 5.05 11.65
C ILE A 28 -3.08 6.40 12.18
N ILE A 29 -3.49 7.31 11.28
CA ILE A 29 -4.02 8.63 11.67
C ILE A 29 -5.27 8.48 12.55
N TYR A 30 -6.15 7.54 12.21
CA TYR A 30 -7.34 7.27 13.02
C TYR A 30 -6.96 6.79 14.43
N LEU A 31 -6.06 5.80 14.53
CA LEU A 31 -5.63 5.23 15.80
C LEU A 31 -4.86 6.23 16.69
N THR A 32 -4.09 7.13 16.09
CA THR A 32 -3.30 8.11 16.87
C THR A 32 -4.13 9.32 17.27
N LEU A 33 -4.98 9.86 16.38
CA LEU A 33 -5.79 11.04 16.68
C LEU A 33 -7.05 10.73 17.49
N PHE A 34 -7.72 9.61 17.23
CA PHE A 34 -8.99 9.28 17.91
C PHE A 34 -8.78 8.41 19.15
N LEU A 35 -7.82 7.47 19.12
CA LEU A 35 -7.58 6.56 20.24
C LEU A 35 -6.38 7.00 21.10
N GLY A 36 -5.64 8.03 20.70
CA GLY A 36 -4.48 8.54 21.44
C GLY A 36 -3.34 7.52 21.58
N MET A 37 -3.31 6.49 20.72
CA MET A 37 -2.29 5.45 20.81
C MET A 37 -0.92 5.99 20.41
N GLU A 38 0.10 5.46 21.09
CA GLU A 38 1.49 5.71 20.73
C GLU A 38 1.77 5.27 19.28
N GLN A 39 2.55 6.07 18.56
CA GLN A 39 2.84 5.90 17.13
C GLN A 39 3.36 4.49 16.79
N GLY A 40 4.26 3.94 17.62
CA GLY A 40 4.80 2.59 17.40
C GLY A 40 3.73 1.50 17.50
N ILE A 41 2.83 1.61 18.49
CA ILE A 41 1.72 0.67 18.67
C ILE A 41 0.73 0.79 17.51
N ALA A 42 0.37 2.01 17.10
CA ALA A 42 -0.52 2.25 15.98
C ALA A 42 0.01 1.65 14.66
N GLN A 43 1.32 1.76 14.41
CA GLN A 43 1.97 1.14 13.25
C GLN A 43 1.94 -0.39 13.30
N GLY A 44 2.16 -0.98 14.48
CA GLY A 44 2.06 -2.43 14.67
C GLY A 44 0.64 -2.96 14.45
N VAL A 45 -0.37 -2.29 15.02
CA VAL A 45 -1.79 -2.64 14.83
C VAL A 45 -2.19 -2.55 13.36
N ASN A 46 -1.72 -1.51 12.65
CA ASN A 46 -1.94 -1.39 11.21
C ASN A 46 -1.37 -2.59 10.45
N LEU A 47 -0.19 -3.09 10.80
CA LEU A 47 0.42 -4.25 10.14
C LEU A 47 -0.40 -5.54 10.38
N ILE A 48 -0.88 -5.74 11.61
CA ILE A 48 -1.76 -6.87 11.97
C ILE A 48 -3.05 -6.83 11.15
N PHE A 49 -3.61 -5.64 10.95
CA PHE A 49 -4.83 -5.45 10.15
C PHE A 49 -4.66 -5.91 8.70
N PHE A 50 -3.44 -5.84 8.15
CA PHE A 50 -3.16 -6.34 6.81
C PHE A 50 -3.01 -7.86 6.72
N ILE A 51 -2.79 -8.59 7.82
CA ILE A 51 -2.55 -10.04 7.78
C ILE A 51 -3.73 -10.80 7.14
N PRO A 52 -5.00 -10.61 7.55
CA PRO A 52 -6.12 -11.32 6.93
C PRO A 52 -6.27 -10.98 5.44
N SER A 53 -6.08 -9.71 5.09
CA SER A 53 -6.12 -9.24 3.71
C SER A 53 -5.02 -9.89 2.85
N ALA A 54 -3.79 -9.94 3.39
CA ALA A 54 -2.66 -10.59 2.75
C ALA A 54 -2.88 -12.10 2.56
N VAL A 55 -3.48 -12.78 3.55
CA VAL A 55 -3.84 -14.21 3.44
C VAL A 55 -4.86 -14.44 2.33
N ILE A 56 -5.93 -13.63 2.28
CA ILE A 56 -6.95 -13.74 1.23
C ILE A 56 -6.32 -13.46 -0.14
N ALA A 57 -5.51 -12.40 -0.26
CA ALA A 57 -4.80 -12.08 -1.49
C ALA A 57 -3.90 -13.24 -1.91
N LEU A 58 -3.10 -13.80 -1.01
CA LEU A 58 -2.23 -14.94 -1.29
C LEU A 58 -3.02 -16.15 -1.81
N ILE A 59 -4.14 -16.48 -1.18
CA ILE A 59 -5.01 -17.58 -1.62
C ILE A 59 -5.56 -17.29 -3.03
N VAL A 60 -6.12 -16.11 -3.27
CA VAL A 60 -6.71 -15.74 -4.56
C VAL A 60 -5.67 -15.75 -5.69
N TYR A 61 -4.50 -15.14 -5.47
CA TYR A 61 -3.43 -15.07 -6.46
C TYR A 61 -2.75 -16.42 -6.70
N SER A 62 -2.63 -17.25 -5.65
CA SER A 62 -2.10 -18.61 -5.77
C SER A 62 -3.02 -19.48 -6.62
N ARG A 63 -4.35 -19.37 -6.44
CA ARG A 63 -5.34 -20.05 -7.27
C ARG A 63 -5.31 -19.61 -8.74
N LYS A 64 -4.94 -18.37 -9.02
CA LYS A 64 -4.78 -17.86 -10.39
C LYS A 64 -3.44 -18.24 -11.05
N LYS A 65 -2.54 -18.94 -10.35
CA LYS A 65 -1.15 -19.25 -10.79
C LYS A 65 -0.35 -18.01 -11.24
N MET A 66 -0.72 -16.83 -10.78
CA MET A 66 -0.05 -15.56 -11.12
C MET A 66 1.12 -15.23 -10.18
N ILE A 67 1.47 -16.16 -9.28
CA ILE A 67 2.57 -15.97 -8.34
C ILE A 67 3.86 -16.48 -8.96
N ALA A 68 4.77 -15.56 -9.29
CA ALA A 68 6.13 -15.89 -9.65
C ALA A 68 6.93 -16.24 -8.38
N TRP A 69 6.82 -17.49 -7.91
CA TRP A 69 7.46 -17.96 -6.66
C TRP A 69 8.97 -17.71 -6.61
N LYS A 70 9.65 -17.76 -7.75
CA LYS A 70 11.09 -17.42 -7.89
C LYS A 70 11.42 -15.98 -7.48
N ALA A 71 10.51 -15.03 -7.69
CA ALA A 71 10.68 -13.63 -7.30
C ALA A 71 10.00 -13.33 -5.95
N ALA A 72 8.86 -13.97 -5.67
CA ALA A 72 8.10 -13.74 -4.45
C ALA A 72 8.85 -14.16 -3.18
N ILE A 73 9.59 -15.28 -3.21
CA ILE A 73 10.36 -15.76 -2.05
C ILE A 73 11.50 -14.79 -1.68
N PRO A 74 12.42 -14.42 -2.58
CA PRO A 74 13.48 -13.47 -2.23
C PRO A 74 12.91 -12.11 -1.86
N ALA A 75 11.83 -11.65 -2.50
CA ALA A 75 11.16 -10.40 -2.12
C ALA A 75 10.55 -10.48 -0.70
N ALA A 76 9.96 -11.61 -0.33
CA ALA A 76 9.43 -11.83 1.01
C ALA A 76 10.55 -11.85 2.07
N VAL A 77 11.67 -12.54 1.79
CA VAL A 77 12.82 -12.58 2.70
C VAL A 77 13.43 -11.19 2.88
N LEU A 78 13.66 -10.45 1.80
CA LEU A 78 14.16 -9.08 1.85
C LEU A 78 13.16 -8.15 2.55
N GLY A 79 11.87 -8.34 2.33
CA GLY A 79 10.81 -7.59 3.00
C GLY A 79 10.80 -7.82 4.51
N VAL A 80 10.91 -9.07 4.96
CA VAL A 80 11.00 -9.41 6.38
C VAL A 80 12.28 -8.87 7.00
N ALA A 81 13.42 -9.01 6.32
CA ALA A 81 14.69 -8.47 6.79
C ALA A 81 14.65 -6.94 6.90
N GLY A 82 14.09 -6.25 5.90
CA GLY A 82 13.92 -4.81 5.89
C GLY A 82 12.93 -4.33 6.97
N ALA A 83 11.83 -5.05 7.18
CA ALA A 83 10.88 -4.76 8.26
C ALA A 83 11.54 -4.88 9.63
N TRP A 84 12.31 -5.96 9.86
CA TRP A 84 13.00 -6.16 11.12
C TRP A 84 14.06 -5.08 11.38
N LEU A 85 14.86 -4.74 10.36
CA LEU A 85 15.84 -3.67 10.44
C LEU A 85 15.18 -2.30 10.67
N GLY A 86 14.04 -2.06 10.03
CA GLY A 86 13.23 -0.85 10.22
C GLY A 86 12.65 -0.75 11.63
N THR A 87 12.11 -1.84 12.18
CA THR A 87 11.63 -1.86 13.57
C THR A 87 12.76 -1.66 14.56
N TYR A 88 13.92 -2.29 14.33
CA TYR A 88 15.10 -2.09 15.17
C TYR A 88 15.56 -0.63 15.16
N LEU A 89 15.67 -0.03 13.97
CA LEU A 89 16.05 1.38 13.83
C LEU A 89 15.02 2.33 14.44
N SER A 90 13.73 1.99 14.35
CA SER A 90 12.64 2.74 14.97
C SER A 90 12.70 2.67 16.50
N SER A 91 13.05 1.52 17.07
CA SER A 91 13.15 1.34 18.53
C SER A 91 14.28 2.14 19.20
N LEU A 92 15.25 2.62 18.41
CA LEU A 92 16.33 3.51 18.86
C LEU A 92 15.89 4.99 18.94
N ILE A 93 14.72 5.34 18.40
CA ILE A 93 14.21 6.71 18.30
C ILE A 93 13.07 6.89 19.32
N ASP A 94 13.16 7.93 20.14
CA ASP A 94 12.09 8.31 21.07
C ASP A 94 10.75 8.55 20.34
N GLY A 95 9.64 8.11 20.94
CA GLY A 95 8.30 8.21 20.34
C GLY A 95 7.91 9.63 19.91
N TYR A 96 8.42 10.65 20.61
CA TYR A 96 8.25 12.07 20.23
C TYR A 96 8.90 12.38 18.87
N TRP A 97 10.14 11.93 18.66
CA TRP A 97 10.86 12.11 17.40
C TRP A 97 10.28 11.26 16.29
N LEU A 98 9.83 10.05 16.61
CA LEU A 98 9.20 9.14 15.66
C LEU A 98 7.90 9.73 15.09
N SER A 99 7.06 10.33 15.94
CA SER A 99 5.85 11.01 15.49
C SER A 99 6.17 12.23 14.62
N LYS A 100 7.23 12.98 14.93
CA LYS A 100 7.64 14.17 14.19
C LYS A 100 8.26 13.81 12.82
N LEU A 101 9.05 12.75 12.77
CA LEU A 101 9.60 12.16 11.55
C LEU A 101 8.49 11.62 10.66
N PHE A 102 7.49 10.93 11.22
CA PHE A 102 6.35 10.45 10.46
C PHE A 102 5.51 11.60 9.88
N GLY A 103 5.24 12.64 10.69
CA GLY A 103 4.58 13.85 10.21
C GLY A 103 5.37 14.55 9.09
N GLY A 104 6.69 14.63 9.23
CA GLY A 104 7.58 15.14 8.19
C GLY A 104 7.56 14.31 6.91
N LEU A 105 7.56 12.97 7.03
CA LEU A 105 7.45 12.05 5.90
C LEU A 105 6.11 12.23 5.17
N LEU A 106 5.00 12.36 5.89
CA LEU A 106 3.70 12.65 5.29
C LEU A 106 3.70 13.99 4.55
N LEU A 107 4.34 15.02 5.11
CA LEU A 107 4.45 16.33 4.49
C LEU A 107 5.30 16.28 3.21
N ILE A 108 6.44 15.59 3.26
CA ILE A 108 7.30 15.36 2.08
C ILE A 108 6.55 14.57 1.01
N MET A 109 5.83 13.50 1.38
CA MET A 109 5.02 12.73 0.45
C MET A 109 3.92 13.58 -0.19
N GLY A 110 3.23 14.42 0.59
CA GLY A 110 2.22 15.35 0.08
C GLY A 110 2.82 16.36 -0.90
N VAL A 111 3.97 16.92 -0.57
CA VAL A 111 4.70 17.86 -1.42
C VAL A 111 5.21 17.16 -2.69
N MET A 112 5.84 16.00 -2.57
CA MET A 112 6.30 15.20 -3.71
C MET A 112 5.15 14.83 -4.63
N GLN A 113 3.98 14.46 -4.11
CA GLN A 113 2.80 14.14 -4.91
C GLN A 113 2.27 15.36 -5.68
N PHE A 114 2.38 16.57 -5.11
CA PHE A 114 2.02 17.81 -5.78
C PHE A 114 3.00 18.17 -6.91
N PHE A 115 4.29 17.86 -6.71
CA PHE A 115 5.35 18.09 -7.70
C PHE A 115 5.55 16.93 -8.68
N TYR A 116 5.02 15.74 -8.39
CA TYR A 116 5.03 14.59 -9.31
C TYR A 116 4.04 14.86 -10.44
N LYS A 117 4.55 15.53 -11.48
CA LYS A 117 3.91 15.58 -12.79
C LYS A 117 3.71 14.14 -13.25
N LYS A 118 2.44 13.74 -13.31
CA LYS A 118 1.96 12.42 -13.77
C LYS A 118 2.64 12.02 -15.08
N GLU A 119 3.74 11.27 -15.02
CA GLU A 119 4.17 10.47 -16.15
C GLU A 119 3.12 9.37 -16.32
N LYS A 120 2.34 9.50 -17.40
CA LYS A 120 1.53 8.41 -17.94
C LYS A 120 2.50 7.27 -18.27
N GLY A 121 2.59 6.27 -17.41
CA GLY A 121 3.38 5.07 -17.65
C GLY A 121 2.65 3.84 -17.13
N GLY A 122 2.06 3.06 -18.03
CA GLY A 122 1.44 1.78 -17.68
C GLY A 122 0.58 1.14 -18.76
N ASP A 123 0.91 1.34 -20.04
CA ASP A 123 0.55 0.43 -21.11
C ASP A 123 1.14 -0.96 -20.79
N SER A 124 0.30 -1.88 -20.35
CA SER A 124 0.57 -3.32 -20.23
C SER A 124 -0.75 -4.08 -20.09
N ALA A 125 -1.67 -3.85 -21.02
CA ALA A 125 -2.69 -4.83 -21.39
C ALA A 125 -2.18 -5.56 -22.65
N GLY A 126 -1.16 -6.39 -22.45
CA GLY A 126 -0.55 -7.18 -23.51
C GLY A 126 -1.54 -8.13 -24.16
N SER A 127 -1.53 -8.09 -25.50
CA SER A 127 -1.13 -9.26 -26.28
C SER A 127 -1.93 -10.55 -26.03
N LYS A 128 -3.21 -10.52 -26.41
CA LYS A 128 -3.97 -11.70 -26.87
C LYS A 128 -5.00 -11.26 -27.92
N LYS A 129 -4.52 -10.99 -29.13
CA LYS A 129 -5.37 -11.09 -30.32
C LYS A 129 -4.53 -11.62 -31.47
N ASP A 130 -4.14 -12.88 -31.31
CA ASP A 130 -4.41 -13.90 -32.32
C ASP A 130 -3.87 -13.58 -33.72
N LEU A 131 -2.57 -13.30 -33.77
CA LEU A 131 -1.73 -13.68 -34.91
C LEU A 131 -1.21 -15.10 -34.66
N SER A 132 -2.13 -16.07 -34.59
CA SER A 132 -1.83 -17.51 -34.59
C SER A 132 -2.84 -18.21 -35.49
N SER A 133 -2.36 -18.51 -36.70
CA SER A 133 -2.87 -19.49 -37.65
C SER A 133 -4.32 -19.31 -38.13
N SER A 134 -4.64 -18.79 -39.33
CA SER A 134 -4.14 -19.21 -40.66
C SER A 134 -3.55 -20.62 -40.67
N SER A 135 -4.35 -21.60 -41.10
CA SER A 135 -3.97 -23.01 -41.35
C SER A 135 -4.42 -24.03 -40.29
N HIS A 136 -5.72 -24.11 -40.03
CA HIS A 136 -6.36 -25.43 -40.02
C HIS A 136 -7.77 -25.34 -40.61
N ARG A 137 -7.93 -25.95 -41.79
CA ARG A 137 -9.14 -26.65 -42.20
C ARG A 137 -10.40 -25.80 -42.42
N GLN A 138 -10.35 -24.95 -43.44
CA GLN A 138 -11.53 -24.77 -44.30
C GLN A 138 -11.20 -25.43 -45.65
N GLY A 139 -11.18 -26.76 -45.59
CA GLY A 139 -11.44 -27.61 -46.74
C GLY A 139 -12.79 -28.22 -46.47
N GLU A 140 -13.82 -27.58 -47.00
CA GLU A 140 -15.06 -28.14 -47.56
C GLU A 140 -15.55 -27.15 -48.63
#